data_AF-A0A2K3DWU1-F1
#
_entry.id   AF-A0A2K3DWU1-F1
#
_cell.length_a   1.000
_cell.length_b   1.000
_cell.length_c   1.000
_cell.angle_alpha   90.00
_cell.angle_beta   90.00
_cell.angle_gamma   90.00
#
_symmetry.space_group_name_H-M   'P 1'
#
loop_
_entity.id
_entity.type
_entity.pdbx_description
1 polymer ?
#
loop_
_entity_poly.entity_id
_entity_poly.type
_entity_poly.pdbx_seq_one_letter_code
_entity_poly.pdbx_strand_id
1 'polypeptide(L)'
;MATLIGPGRVGKAIAGMLGAELGAVVTRQSGAVDPHGQGPIYVCTTNDALDWVLEQTPRNRRCDLVFFQNGWLAPWLAHNSLRLGPGSAAGAAAEGGAAAAAGREAEAARGDGGGAGGAEASGPGSAVEVTLVALYMAAGPDGTAKDGLRTVASGRWAQHVSRTLSRGAVRCRAVGGADMYGAVVEKLLWACVFWMMSAALGGMNVGDIVARHRGDVAALTAELLPPLCRQLRGIAAAGAGPEAAEAAAALEAPAGAERVVAALVEYSVSISSAVPSRDMALAEFRWRNGALLDMGPTPLHVSWLRRAGVPAELLEGHGVAARAEPEVAG
;
A
#
# COMPACT_ATOMS: atom_id res chain seq x y z
N MET A 1 -10.30 4.37 20.34
CA MET A 1 -10.83 5.32 19.33
C MET A 1 -9.81 5.42 18.21
N ALA A 2 -10.25 5.46 16.96
CA ALA A 2 -9.42 5.63 15.77
C ALA A 2 -9.43 7.09 15.30
N THR A 3 -8.38 7.49 14.62
CA THR A 3 -8.29 8.78 13.90
C THR A 3 -8.36 8.51 12.40
N LEU A 4 -9.10 9.33 11.66
CA LEU A 4 -9.16 9.27 10.20
C LEU A 4 -8.55 10.54 9.60
N ILE A 5 -7.66 10.38 8.61
CA ILE A 5 -7.12 11.49 7.82
C ILE A 5 -7.65 11.38 6.39
N GLY A 6 -8.36 12.41 5.93
CA GLY A 6 -8.88 12.50 4.56
C GLY A 6 -10.37 12.14 4.44
N PRO A 7 -11.23 13.11 4.07
CA PRO A 7 -12.69 12.90 3.99
C PRO A 7 -13.18 12.40 2.62
N GLY A 8 -12.28 11.89 1.78
CA GLY A 8 -12.63 11.38 0.44
C GLY A 8 -13.53 10.15 0.48
N ARG A 9 -13.86 9.58 -0.69
CA ARG A 9 -14.77 8.41 -0.80
C ARG A 9 -14.37 7.24 0.10
N VAL A 10 -13.09 6.86 0.07
CA VAL A 10 -12.56 5.80 0.95
C VAL A 10 -12.67 6.22 2.42
N GLY A 11 -12.28 7.45 2.76
CA GLY A 11 -12.37 7.94 4.13
C GLY A 11 -13.79 7.94 4.68
N LYS A 12 -14.79 8.35 3.87
CA LYS A 12 -16.21 8.31 4.23
C LYS A 12 -16.70 6.88 4.46
N ALA A 13 -16.29 5.93 3.62
CA ALA A 13 -16.61 4.52 3.82
C ALA A 13 -16.00 3.98 5.13
N ILE A 14 -14.72 4.25 5.36
CA ILE A 14 -14.01 3.84 6.59
C ILE A 14 -14.63 4.50 7.83
N ALA A 15 -15.03 5.78 7.75
CA ALA A 15 -15.73 6.47 8.84
C ALA A 15 -17.03 5.75 9.22
N GLY A 16 -17.83 5.36 8.22
CA GLY A 16 -19.04 4.57 8.43
C GLY A 16 -18.76 3.20 9.06
N MET A 17 -17.69 2.53 8.63
CA MET A 17 -17.27 1.23 9.18
C MET A 17 -16.73 1.32 10.62
N LEU A 18 -16.07 2.42 10.97
CA LEU A 18 -15.59 2.68 12.33
C LEU A 18 -16.74 3.00 13.29
N GLY A 19 -17.75 3.76 12.83
CA GLY A 19 -18.91 4.11 13.64
C GLY A 19 -18.50 4.79 14.95
N ALA A 20 -18.94 4.23 16.09
CA ALA A 20 -18.61 4.74 17.42
C ALA A 20 -17.12 4.67 17.76
N GLU A 21 -16.30 3.90 17.03
CA GLU A 21 -14.85 3.86 17.23
C GLU A 21 -14.13 5.06 16.59
N LEU A 22 -14.78 5.83 15.71
CA LEU A 22 -14.17 7.02 15.12
C LEU A 22 -14.16 8.17 16.14
N GLY A 23 -12.97 8.50 16.65
CA GLY A 23 -12.80 9.59 17.63
C GLY A 23 -12.57 10.96 17.00
N ALA A 24 -11.90 11.01 15.84
CA ALA A 24 -11.58 12.26 15.18
C ALA A 24 -11.41 12.10 13.66
N VAL A 25 -11.77 13.15 12.93
CA VAL A 25 -11.45 13.31 11.49
C VAL A 25 -10.53 14.51 11.33
N VAL A 26 -9.32 14.23 10.87
CA VAL A 26 -8.28 15.21 10.58
C VAL A 26 -8.33 15.58 9.10
N THR A 27 -8.49 16.87 8.85
CA THR A 27 -8.49 17.50 7.53
C THR A 27 -7.54 18.69 7.58
N ARG A 28 -7.28 19.29 6.41
CA ARG A 28 -6.51 20.54 6.37
C ARG A 28 -7.16 21.68 7.17
N GLN A 29 -8.46 21.60 7.43
CA GLN A 29 -9.22 22.58 8.19
C GLN A 29 -9.34 22.24 9.69
N SER A 30 -9.37 20.95 10.06
CA SER A 30 -9.66 20.53 11.45
C SER A 30 -8.44 20.35 12.35
N GLY A 31 -7.22 20.42 11.83
CA GLY A 31 -5.98 20.50 12.63
C GLY A 31 -5.05 19.30 12.47
N ALA A 32 -4.33 18.94 13.54
CA ALA A 32 -3.30 17.91 13.57
C ALA A 32 -3.75 16.66 14.35
N VAL A 33 -3.00 15.57 14.24
CA VAL A 33 -3.21 14.36 15.06
C VAL A 33 -2.88 14.66 16.51
N ASP A 34 -3.76 14.27 17.43
CA ASP A 34 -3.56 14.40 18.88
C ASP A 34 -2.28 13.65 19.33
N PRO A 35 -1.27 14.33 19.91
CA PRO A 35 -0.05 13.69 20.41
C PRO A 35 -0.28 12.69 21.55
N HIS A 36 -1.39 12.82 22.28
CA HIS A 36 -1.78 11.93 23.39
C HIS A 36 -2.88 10.94 23.01
N GLY A 37 -3.37 11.00 21.77
CA GLY A 37 -4.35 10.08 21.26
C GLY A 37 -3.82 8.64 21.24
N GLN A 38 -4.75 7.68 21.22
CA GLN A 38 -4.44 6.25 21.14
C GLN A 38 -5.12 5.65 19.90
N GLY A 39 -4.72 4.44 19.52
CA GLY A 39 -5.35 3.70 18.44
C GLY A 39 -4.84 4.05 17.03
N PRO A 40 -5.38 3.37 16.01
CA PRO A 40 -4.93 3.51 14.62
C PRO A 40 -5.26 4.86 14.01
N ILE A 41 -4.40 5.31 13.10
CA ILE A 41 -4.57 6.50 12.27
C ILE A 41 -4.74 6.06 10.81
N TYR A 42 -5.98 6.05 10.34
CA TYR A 42 -6.33 5.68 8.97
C TYR A 42 -5.98 6.80 8.00
N VAL A 43 -5.03 6.56 7.10
CA VAL A 43 -4.62 7.50 6.06
C VAL A 43 -5.40 7.21 4.78
N CYS A 44 -6.42 8.04 4.51
CA CYS A 44 -7.35 7.94 3.39
C CYS A 44 -7.33 9.20 2.51
N THR A 45 -6.13 9.67 2.17
CA THR A 45 -5.86 10.84 1.32
C THR A 45 -5.11 10.41 0.05
N THR A 46 -4.83 11.32 -0.89
CA THR A 46 -3.99 11.02 -2.06
C THR A 46 -2.51 10.91 -1.67
N ASN A 47 -1.69 10.27 -2.51
CA ASN A 47 -0.26 10.11 -2.24
C ASN A 47 0.47 11.47 -2.13
N ASP A 48 0.07 12.47 -2.91
CA ASP A 48 0.71 13.80 -2.87
C ASP A 48 0.44 14.58 -1.58
N ALA A 49 -0.46 14.08 -0.73
CA ALA A 49 -0.72 14.65 0.59
C ALA A 49 0.05 13.92 1.72
N LEU A 50 0.86 12.91 1.41
CA LEU A 50 1.52 12.09 2.43
C LEU A 50 2.56 12.85 3.26
N ASP A 51 3.29 13.80 2.66
CA ASP A 51 4.24 14.64 3.42
C ASP A 51 3.49 15.47 4.46
N TRP A 52 2.37 16.08 4.06
CA TRP A 52 1.48 16.79 4.98
C TRP A 52 0.94 15.87 6.10
N VAL A 53 0.60 14.62 5.80
CA VAL A 53 0.19 13.64 6.83
C VAL A 53 1.28 13.46 7.88
N LEU A 54 2.55 13.35 7.48
CA LEU A 54 3.67 13.19 8.42
C LEU A 54 4.00 14.45 9.21
N GLU A 55 3.77 15.63 8.64
CA GLU A 55 3.86 16.91 9.36
C GLU A 55 2.78 17.00 10.44
N GLN A 56 1.57 16.55 10.13
CA GLN A 56 0.44 16.55 11.08
C GLN A 56 0.47 15.39 12.08
N THR A 57 1.39 14.43 11.93
CA THR A 57 1.48 13.25 12.80
C THR A 57 2.71 13.35 13.71
N PRO A 58 2.51 13.57 15.03
CA PRO A 58 3.58 13.56 16.02
C PRO A 58 4.46 12.32 15.90
N ARG A 59 5.78 12.45 16.08
CA ARG A 59 6.74 11.34 15.87
C ARG A 59 6.37 10.08 16.67
N ASN A 60 5.91 10.24 17.92
CA ASN A 60 5.47 9.14 18.79
C ASN A 60 4.19 8.43 18.29
N ARG A 61 3.42 9.07 17.41
CA ARG A 61 2.18 8.53 16.82
C ARG A 61 2.39 7.93 15.42
N ARG A 62 3.57 8.06 14.81
CA ARG A 62 3.82 7.56 13.45
C ARG A 62 3.73 6.04 13.33
N CYS A 63 4.00 5.31 14.42
CA CYS A 63 3.80 3.87 14.48
C CYS A 63 2.31 3.48 14.39
N ASP A 64 1.38 4.42 14.57
CA ASP A 64 -0.05 4.17 14.45
C ASP A 64 -0.63 4.41 13.05
N LEU A 65 0.20 4.85 12.10
CA LEU A 65 -0.24 5.12 10.73
C LEU A 65 -0.63 3.82 10.01
N VAL A 66 -1.79 3.88 9.34
CA VAL A 66 -2.37 2.83 8.52
C VAL A 66 -2.58 3.36 7.10
N PHE A 67 -1.76 2.93 6.15
CA PHE A 67 -1.79 3.43 4.78
C PHE A 67 -2.69 2.60 3.87
N PHE A 68 -3.64 3.26 3.20
CA PHE A 68 -4.54 2.66 2.18
C PHE A 68 -4.15 3.02 0.74
N GLN A 69 -2.91 3.50 0.56
CA GLN A 69 -2.47 4.12 -0.68
C GLN A 69 -2.32 3.13 -1.84
N ASN A 70 -2.50 3.67 -3.05
CA ASN A 70 -2.21 2.96 -4.29
C ASN A 70 -0.79 3.29 -4.76
N GLY A 71 -0.20 2.40 -5.55
CA GLY A 71 1.11 2.63 -6.14
C GLY A 71 2.29 2.15 -5.27
N TRP A 72 3.50 2.51 -5.69
CA TRP A 72 4.76 2.09 -5.08
C TRP A 72 5.24 3.10 -4.03
N LEU A 73 4.86 2.87 -2.78
CA LEU A 73 5.21 3.77 -1.67
C LEU A 73 6.60 3.55 -1.08
N ALA A 74 7.28 2.46 -1.43
CA ALA A 74 8.47 2.03 -0.71
C ALA A 74 9.61 3.09 -0.66
N PRO A 75 9.94 3.81 -1.76
CA PRO A 75 10.94 4.87 -1.70
C PRO A 75 10.56 6.00 -0.75
N TRP A 76 9.28 6.38 -0.73
CA TRP A 76 8.77 7.42 0.17
C TRP A 76 8.79 6.99 1.64
N LEU A 77 8.43 5.74 1.94
CA LEU A 77 8.53 5.20 3.29
C LEU A 77 9.98 5.22 3.78
N ALA A 78 10.92 4.71 2.98
CA ALA A 78 12.33 4.67 3.33
C ALA A 78 12.90 6.09 3.56
N HIS A 79 12.60 7.05 2.68
CA HIS A 79 13.02 8.44 2.82
C HIS A 79 12.55 9.07 4.14
N ASN A 80 11.38 8.66 4.63
CA ASN A 80 10.78 9.18 5.86
C ASN A 80 11.09 8.34 7.11
N SER A 81 12.07 7.43 7.01
CA SER A 81 12.41 6.49 8.09
C SER A 81 11.19 5.69 8.57
N LEU A 82 10.34 5.28 7.63
CA LEU A 82 9.20 4.38 7.85
C LEU A 82 9.46 3.05 7.15
N ARG A 83 8.93 1.97 7.72
CA ARG A 83 8.99 0.65 7.10
C ARG A 83 7.74 -0.17 7.41
N LEU A 84 7.48 -1.18 6.60
CA LEU A 84 6.47 -2.18 6.93
C LEU A 84 6.91 -2.92 8.20
N GLY A 85 6.03 -3.03 9.20
CA GLY A 85 6.30 -3.90 10.36
C GLY A 85 6.24 -5.39 9.97
N PRO A 86 6.88 -6.30 10.73
CA PRO A 86 7.04 -7.72 10.37
C PRO A 86 5.72 -8.51 10.20
N GLY A 87 4.58 -7.87 10.47
CA GLY A 87 3.26 -8.49 10.47
C GLY A 87 3.06 -9.30 11.75
N SER A 88 2.05 -8.97 12.55
CA SER A 88 1.77 -9.77 13.75
C SER A 88 1.02 -11.05 13.35
N ALA A 89 1.72 -12.17 13.19
CA ALA A 89 1.09 -13.48 13.41
C ALA A 89 0.68 -13.67 14.89
N ALA A 90 1.30 -12.90 15.80
CA ALA A 90 1.18 -13.06 17.26
C ALA A 90 0.09 -12.21 17.95
N GLY A 91 -0.72 -11.44 17.22
CA GLY A 91 -1.75 -10.57 17.82
C GLY A 91 -2.97 -11.29 18.41
N ALA A 92 -3.14 -12.58 18.14
CA ALA A 92 -4.30 -13.35 18.61
C ALA A 92 -4.33 -13.62 20.13
N ALA A 93 -3.21 -13.43 20.85
CA ALA A 93 -3.11 -13.79 22.27
C ALA A 93 -3.07 -12.59 23.25
N ALA A 94 -2.96 -11.35 22.77
CA ALA A 94 -2.70 -10.20 23.66
C ALA A 94 -3.92 -9.31 23.98
N GLU A 95 -5.10 -9.52 23.36
CA GLU A 95 -6.33 -8.77 23.69
C GLU A 95 -7.23 -9.48 24.74
N GLY A 96 -6.73 -10.52 25.42
CA GLY A 96 -7.47 -11.28 26.45
C GLY A 96 -6.93 -11.18 27.89
N GLY A 97 -5.90 -10.38 28.15
CA GLY A 97 -5.09 -10.47 29.38
C GLY A 97 -5.17 -9.29 30.36
N ALA A 98 -6.17 -8.41 30.28
CA ALA A 98 -6.29 -7.25 31.17
C ALA A 98 -7.45 -7.33 32.18
N ALA A 99 -7.97 -8.54 32.45
CA ALA A 99 -9.06 -8.74 33.40
C ALA A 99 -8.93 -10.07 34.17
N ALA A 100 -7.78 -10.36 34.79
CA ALA A 100 -7.67 -11.40 35.82
C ALA A 100 -6.35 -11.29 36.60
N ALA A 101 -6.23 -10.28 37.46
CA ALA A 101 -5.27 -10.31 38.58
C ALA A 101 -5.74 -9.37 39.70
N ALA A 102 -6.94 -9.65 40.21
CA ALA A 102 -7.37 -9.16 41.51
C ALA A 102 -7.32 -10.35 42.49
N GLY A 103 -6.47 -10.24 43.51
CA GLY A 103 -6.48 -11.10 44.69
C GLY A 103 -5.36 -12.15 44.77
N ARG A 104 -4.24 -11.80 45.41
CA ARG A 104 -3.83 -12.36 46.72
C ARG A 104 -2.48 -11.78 47.18
N GLU A 105 -2.55 -11.17 48.36
CA GLU A 105 -1.61 -11.24 49.50
C GLU A 105 -0.24 -10.51 49.44
N ALA A 106 -0.20 -9.40 50.21
CA ALA A 106 0.78 -8.96 51.24
C ALA A 106 1.94 -9.95 51.57
N GLU A 107 3.17 -9.59 51.96
CA GLU A 107 3.69 -8.46 52.76
C GLU A 107 5.24 -8.44 52.72
N ALA A 108 5.82 -7.24 52.91
CA ALA A 108 7.18 -6.88 53.38
C ALA A 108 8.44 -7.16 52.53
N ALA A 109 9.09 -6.08 52.09
CA ALA A 109 10.26 -5.52 52.81
C ALA A 109 10.68 -4.16 52.22
N ARG A 110 11.00 -3.23 53.13
CA ARG A 110 11.47 -1.86 52.85
C ARG A 110 12.91 -1.88 52.33
N GLY A 111 13.19 -1.00 51.36
CA GLY A 111 14.53 -0.64 50.92
C GLY A 111 14.48 0.68 50.15
N ASP A 112 14.80 1.76 50.85
CA ASP A 112 14.94 3.12 50.36
C ASP A 112 16.17 3.25 49.42
N GLY A 113 16.13 4.17 48.45
CA GLY A 113 17.26 4.42 47.55
C GLY A 113 16.88 5.09 46.24
N GLY A 114 16.86 6.43 46.23
CA GLY A 114 16.63 7.26 45.05
C GLY A 114 17.64 7.04 43.91
N GLY A 115 17.21 7.39 42.70
CA GLY A 115 18.03 7.36 41.50
C GLY A 115 17.35 8.10 40.36
N ALA A 116 17.83 9.31 40.11
CA ALA A 116 17.42 10.22 39.05
C ALA A 116 17.60 9.62 37.65
N GLY A 117 16.81 10.14 36.70
CA GLY A 117 17.26 10.41 35.34
C GLY A 117 17.56 9.19 34.46
N GLY A 118 16.55 8.77 33.71
CA GLY A 118 16.70 7.87 32.57
C GLY A 118 15.83 8.34 31.41
N ALA A 119 16.07 9.56 30.92
CA ALA A 119 15.69 9.89 29.56
C ALA A 119 16.56 9.00 28.66
N GLU A 120 16.02 7.86 28.23
CA GLU A 120 16.72 7.01 27.27
C GLU A 120 16.93 7.80 25.99
N ALA A 121 18.20 8.14 25.79
CA ALA A 121 18.71 8.88 24.68
C ALA A 121 18.43 8.13 23.39
N SER A 122 17.81 8.86 22.47
CA SER A 122 17.51 8.45 21.10
C SER A 122 18.82 8.14 20.37
N GLY A 123 19.09 6.85 20.12
CA GLY A 123 20.09 6.42 19.13
C GLY A 123 19.67 6.84 17.71
N PRO A 124 20.53 6.67 16.70
CA PRO A 124 20.18 6.94 15.30
C PRO A 124 18.90 6.16 14.97
N GLY A 125 17.81 6.91 14.77
CA GLY A 125 16.45 6.40 14.94
C GLY A 125 16.17 5.21 14.05
N SER A 126 15.88 4.05 14.65
CA SER A 126 15.37 2.91 13.92
C SER A 126 14.11 3.31 13.14
N ALA A 127 13.99 2.82 11.91
CA ALA A 127 12.84 3.12 11.07
C ALA A 127 11.54 2.69 11.78
N VAL A 128 10.55 3.58 11.80
CA VAL A 128 9.27 3.38 12.46
C VAL A 128 8.43 2.40 11.65
N GLU A 129 7.96 1.35 12.30
CA GLU A 129 7.07 0.37 11.70
C GLU A 129 5.65 0.94 11.54
N VAL A 130 5.08 0.79 10.36
CA VAL A 130 3.72 1.22 10.03
C VAL A 130 2.86 0.05 9.58
N THR A 131 1.54 0.27 9.53
CA THR A 131 0.61 -0.70 8.94
C THR A 131 0.33 -0.33 7.49
N LEU A 132 0.45 -1.29 6.58
CA LEU A 132 0.09 -1.13 5.18
C LEU A 132 -1.14 -1.95 4.84
N VAL A 133 -1.96 -1.44 3.92
CA VAL A 133 -3.15 -2.12 3.40
C VAL A 133 -3.10 -2.16 1.88
N ALA A 134 -2.99 -3.36 1.29
CA ALA A 134 -3.21 -3.57 -0.13
C ALA A 134 -4.72 -3.63 -0.38
N LEU A 135 -5.37 -2.46 -0.40
CA LEU A 135 -6.83 -2.35 -0.48
C LEU A 135 -7.38 -2.74 -1.85
N TYR A 136 -8.30 -3.71 -1.89
CA TYR A 136 -9.13 -4.06 -3.04
C TYR A 136 -10.59 -3.75 -2.67
N MET A 137 -11.02 -2.53 -2.97
CA MET A 137 -12.35 -2.03 -2.64
C MET A 137 -12.72 -0.89 -3.57
N ALA A 138 -13.98 -0.83 -4.01
CA ALA A 138 -14.55 0.37 -4.61
C ALA A 138 -15.39 1.12 -3.57
N ALA A 139 -15.19 2.43 -3.44
CA ALA A 139 -15.97 3.27 -2.54
C ALA A 139 -16.88 4.23 -3.32
N GLY A 140 -18.16 4.28 -2.96
CA GLY A 140 -19.17 5.19 -3.50
C GLY A 140 -19.12 6.59 -2.88
N PRO A 141 -19.75 7.60 -3.51
CA PRO A 141 -19.81 8.97 -2.98
C PRO A 141 -20.64 9.10 -1.69
N ASP A 142 -21.53 8.15 -1.45
CA ASP A 142 -22.36 8.02 -0.26
C ASP A 142 -21.64 7.30 0.90
N GLY A 143 -20.41 6.81 0.70
CA GLY A 143 -19.69 6.01 1.69
C GLY A 143 -19.99 4.51 1.61
N THR A 144 -20.71 4.05 0.58
CA THR A 144 -20.84 2.62 0.31
C THR A 144 -19.49 2.02 -0.10
N ALA A 145 -19.32 0.73 0.17
CA ALA A 145 -18.15 -0.02 -0.21
C ALA A 145 -18.55 -1.31 -0.94
N LYS A 146 -17.78 -1.66 -1.97
CA LYS A 146 -17.87 -2.95 -2.65
C LYS A 146 -16.55 -3.68 -2.51
N ASP A 147 -16.62 -4.90 -2.01
CA ASP A 147 -15.46 -5.78 -1.82
C ASP A 147 -14.79 -6.13 -3.17
N GLY A 148 -13.48 -5.98 -3.23
CA GLY A 148 -12.62 -6.46 -4.32
C GLY A 148 -11.94 -7.80 -4.00
N LEU A 149 -12.33 -8.45 -2.90
CA LEU A 149 -12.06 -9.84 -2.52
C LEU A 149 -10.61 -10.18 -2.15
N ARG A 150 -9.64 -9.31 -2.44
CA ARG A 150 -8.20 -9.59 -2.31
C ARG A 150 -7.48 -8.66 -1.32
N THR A 151 -8.22 -7.91 -0.49
CA THR A 151 -7.59 -6.99 0.46
C THR A 151 -6.76 -7.74 1.49
N VAL A 152 -5.54 -7.28 1.72
CA VAL A 152 -4.68 -7.73 2.82
C VAL A 152 -4.10 -6.54 3.57
N ALA A 153 -3.80 -6.74 4.85
CA ALA A 153 -3.15 -5.76 5.70
C ALA A 153 -1.99 -6.41 6.48
N SER A 154 -0.93 -5.65 6.71
CA SER A 154 0.20 -6.08 7.54
C SER A 154 0.74 -4.95 8.38
N GLY A 155 1.29 -5.28 9.55
CA GLY A 155 1.67 -4.36 10.61
C GLY A 155 0.76 -4.44 11.84
N ARG A 156 1.08 -3.64 12.87
CA ARG A 156 0.46 -3.74 14.20
C ARG A 156 -1.07 -3.57 14.22
N TRP A 157 -1.63 -2.82 13.26
CA TRP A 157 -3.07 -2.56 13.19
C TRP A 157 -3.80 -3.44 12.18
N ALA A 158 -3.13 -4.45 11.58
CA ALA A 158 -3.72 -5.29 10.54
C ALA A 158 -5.01 -6.01 10.98
N GLN A 159 -5.06 -6.51 12.22
CA GLN A 159 -6.26 -7.14 12.76
C GLN A 159 -7.40 -6.14 12.97
N HIS A 160 -7.09 -4.95 13.49
CA HIS A 160 -8.07 -3.88 13.64
C HIS A 160 -8.64 -3.45 12.29
N VAL A 161 -7.79 -3.31 11.27
CA VAL A 161 -8.20 -3.03 9.88
C VAL A 161 -9.12 -4.11 9.35
N SER A 162 -8.77 -5.38 9.54
CA SER A 162 -9.60 -6.52 9.12
C SER A 162 -11.00 -6.48 9.74
N ARG A 163 -11.09 -6.25 11.06
CA ARG A 163 -12.37 -6.09 11.78
C ARG A 163 -13.16 -4.87 11.34
N THR A 164 -12.47 -3.78 10.99
CA THR A 164 -13.13 -2.55 10.52
C THR A 164 -13.74 -2.79 9.14
N LEU A 165 -12.97 -3.32 8.18
CA LEU A 165 -13.43 -3.56 6.81
C LEU A 165 -14.57 -4.58 6.75
N SER A 166 -14.58 -5.59 7.62
CA SER A 166 -15.66 -6.59 7.64
C SER A 166 -17.02 -5.99 8.01
N ARG A 167 -17.08 -4.92 8.81
CA ARG A 167 -18.32 -4.18 9.10
C ARG A 167 -18.93 -3.54 7.86
N GLY A 168 -18.11 -3.21 6.87
CA GLY A 168 -18.54 -2.74 5.56
C GLY A 168 -18.63 -3.85 4.50
N ALA A 169 -18.68 -5.12 4.92
CA ALA A 169 -18.69 -6.29 4.05
C ALA A 169 -17.48 -6.39 3.09
N VAL A 170 -16.34 -5.78 3.44
CA VAL A 170 -15.09 -5.87 2.69
C VAL A 170 -14.17 -6.88 3.35
N ARG A 171 -13.81 -7.95 2.64
CA ARG A 171 -12.91 -8.98 3.17
C ARG A 171 -11.50 -8.43 3.23
N CYS A 172 -10.84 -8.61 4.37
CA CYS A 172 -9.45 -8.26 4.56
C CYS A 172 -8.74 -9.30 5.43
N ARG A 173 -7.63 -9.85 4.95
CA ARG A 173 -6.80 -10.77 5.73
C ARG A 173 -5.61 -10.04 6.35
N ALA A 174 -5.34 -10.27 7.63
CA ALA A 174 -4.06 -9.89 8.22
C ALA A 174 -2.98 -10.90 7.79
N VAL A 175 -1.86 -10.42 7.26
CA VAL A 175 -0.78 -11.25 6.69
C VAL A 175 0.61 -10.83 7.20
N GLY A 176 1.59 -11.70 7.04
CA GLY A 176 3.01 -11.39 7.33
C GLY A 176 3.60 -10.40 6.34
N GLY A 177 4.79 -9.87 6.65
CA GLY A 177 5.45 -8.86 5.80
C GLY A 177 5.74 -9.35 4.38
N ALA A 178 6.19 -10.61 4.21
CA ALA A 178 6.55 -11.16 2.90
C ALA A 178 5.31 -11.27 1.99
N ASP A 179 4.20 -11.80 2.51
CA ASP A 179 2.92 -11.87 1.82
C ASP A 179 2.40 -10.47 1.43
N MET A 180 2.60 -9.48 2.30
CA MET A 180 2.20 -8.10 2.02
C MET A 180 3.02 -7.49 0.87
N TYR A 181 4.33 -7.68 0.83
CA TYR A 181 5.15 -7.23 -0.30
C TYR A 181 4.73 -7.90 -1.60
N GLY A 182 4.44 -9.20 -1.58
CA GLY A 182 3.86 -9.91 -2.73
C GLY A 182 2.55 -9.28 -3.20
N ALA A 183 1.63 -9.01 -2.26
CA ALA A 183 0.34 -8.38 -2.56
C ALA A 183 0.47 -6.95 -3.11
N VAL A 184 1.43 -6.16 -2.62
CA VAL A 184 1.72 -4.80 -3.14
C VAL A 184 2.25 -4.88 -4.58
N VAL A 185 3.16 -5.82 -4.87
CA VAL A 185 3.68 -6.05 -6.23
C VAL A 185 2.54 -6.46 -7.18
N GLU A 186 1.72 -7.44 -6.79
CA GLU A 186 0.57 -7.87 -7.59
C GLU A 186 -0.40 -6.71 -7.86
N LYS A 187 -0.75 -5.94 -6.82
CA LYS A 187 -1.67 -4.81 -6.93
C LYS A 187 -1.11 -3.71 -7.83
N LEU A 188 0.18 -3.38 -7.69
CA LEU A 188 0.86 -2.40 -8.52
C LEU A 188 0.86 -2.83 -9.99
N LEU A 189 1.28 -4.06 -10.28
CA LEU A 189 1.28 -4.59 -11.64
C LEU A 189 -0.12 -4.54 -12.25
N TRP A 190 -1.15 -4.97 -11.52
CA TRP A 190 -2.53 -4.85 -12.00
C TRP A 190 -2.90 -3.40 -12.33
N ALA A 191 -2.64 -2.50 -11.39
CA ALA A 191 -2.99 -1.08 -11.48
C ALA A 191 -2.17 -0.30 -12.52
N CYS A 192 -1.06 -0.86 -13.02
CA CYS A 192 -0.22 -0.30 -14.09
C CYS A 192 -0.54 -0.91 -15.46
N VAL A 193 -0.79 -2.22 -15.53
CA VAL A 193 -0.98 -2.96 -16.79
C VAL A 193 -2.37 -2.73 -17.36
N PHE A 194 -3.43 -2.89 -16.57
CA PHE A 194 -4.78 -3.00 -17.12
C PHE A 194 -5.37 -1.69 -17.60
N TRP A 195 -5.10 -0.55 -16.95
CA TRP A 195 -5.55 0.74 -17.48
C TRP A 195 -4.83 1.10 -18.78
N MET A 196 -3.53 0.81 -18.84
CA MET A 196 -2.68 1.11 -19.98
C MET A 196 -3.12 0.29 -21.18
N MET A 197 -3.29 -1.02 -21.01
CA MET A 197 -3.83 -1.89 -22.06
C MET A 197 -5.25 -1.49 -22.45
N SER A 198 -6.13 -1.19 -21.48
CA SER A 198 -7.49 -0.74 -21.75
C SER A 198 -7.50 0.51 -22.63
N ALA A 199 -6.76 1.56 -22.26
CA ALA A 199 -6.65 2.79 -23.03
C ALA A 199 -6.05 2.53 -24.44
N ALA A 200 -4.97 1.75 -24.52
CA ALA A 200 -4.31 1.39 -25.77
C ALA A 200 -5.16 0.53 -26.73
N LEU A 201 -6.20 -0.14 -26.19
CA LEU A 201 -7.14 -0.99 -26.90
C LEU A 201 -8.53 -0.34 -27.03
N GLY A 202 -8.62 0.98 -26.93
CA GLY A 202 -9.86 1.72 -27.18
C GLY A 202 -10.90 1.61 -26.05
N GLY A 203 -10.45 1.53 -24.79
CA GLY A 203 -11.33 1.43 -23.62
C GLY A 203 -11.83 0.01 -23.35
N MET A 204 -11.09 -1.03 -23.78
CA MET A 204 -11.47 -2.42 -23.57
C MET A 204 -11.58 -2.75 -22.08
N ASN A 205 -12.64 -3.47 -21.68
CA ASN A 205 -12.80 -3.92 -20.30
C ASN A 205 -11.76 -5.01 -19.95
N VAL A 206 -11.48 -5.15 -18.66
CA VAL A 206 -10.42 -6.07 -18.19
C VAL A 206 -10.72 -7.54 -18.46
N GLY A 207 -12.00 -7.93 -18.56
CA GLY A 207 -12.42 -9.29 -18.94
C GLY A 207 -12.05 -9.65 -20.38
N ASP A 208 -12.31 -8.74 -21.32
CA ASP A 208 -11.93 -8.92 -22.73
C ASP A 208 -10.41 -8.87 -22.92
N ILE A 209 -9.70 -8.04 -22.15
CA ILE A 209 -8.23 -8.02 -22.14
C ILE A 209 -7.69 -9.39 -21.73
N VAL A 210 -8.17 -9.99 -20.64
CA VAL A 210 -7.68 -11.32 -20.25
C VAL A 210 -8.11 -12.42 -21.21
N ALA A 211 -9.25 -12.28 -21.90
CA ALA A 211 -9.71 -13.27 -22.88
C ALA A 211 -8.89 -13.23 -24.18
N ARG A 212 -8.50 -12.04 -24.65
CA ARG A 212 -7.91 -11.84 -25.99
C ARG A 212 -6.43 -11.51 -25.98
N HIS A 213 -5.93 -10.98 -24.86
CA HIS A 213 -4.59 -10.41 -24.71
C HIS A 213 -3.83 -10.99 -23.50
N ARG A 214 -4.16 -12.21 -23.06
CA ARG A 214 -3.47 -12.87 -21.94
C ARG A 214 -1.96 -12.97 -22.15
N GLY A 215 -1.54 -13.22 -23.39
CA GLY A 215 -0.11 -13.27 -23.76
C GLY A 215 0.59 -11.93 -23.53
N ASP A 216 -0.05 -10.81 -23.86
CA ASP A 216 0.47 -9.47 -23.62
C ASP A 216 0.57 -9.16 -22.11
N VAL A 217 -0.43 -9.58 -21.32
CA VAL A 217 -0.41 -9.44 -19.85
C VAL A 217 0.77 -10.23 -19.26
N ALA A 218 1.00 -11.46 -19.73
CA ALA A 218 2.12 -12.29 -19.28
C ALA A 218 3.47 -11.66 -19.67
N ALA A 219 3.61 -11.17 -20.91
CA ALA A 219 4.82 -10.54 -21.39
C ALA A 219 5.15 -9.24 -20.62
N LEU A 220 4.16 -8.38 -20.37
CA LEU A 220 4.33 -7.20 -19.53
C LEU A 220 4.72 -7.56 -18.10
N THR A 221 4.10 -8.59 -17.52
CA THR A 221 4.44 -9.07 -16.18
C THR A 221 5.88 -9.57 -16.12
N ALA A 222 6.32 -10.33 -17.13
CA ALA A 222 7.68 -10.85 -17.22
C ALA A 222 8.73 -9.73 -17.36
N GLU A 223 8.41 -8.62 -18.05
CA GLU A 223 9.29 -7.45 -18.14
C GLU A 223 9.34 -6.65 -16.83
N LEU A 224 8.20 -6.45 -16.17
CA LEU A 224 8.05 -5.52 -15.04
C LEU A 224 8.37 -6.14 -13.67
N LEU A 225 8.27 -7.46 -13.53
CA LEU A 225 8.51 -8.14 -12.26
C LEU A 225 9.98 -8.08 -11.80
N PRO A 226 11.00 -8.32 -12.67
CA PRO A 226 12.39 -8.30 -12.21
C PRO A 226 12.87 -6.96 -11.63
N PRO A 227 12.57 -5.78 -12.23
CA PRO A 227 12.87 -4.49 -11.60
C PRO A 227 12.24 -4.32 -10.21
N LEU A 228 10.99 -4.76 -10.01
CA LEU A 228 10.32 -4.72 -8.71
C LEU A 228 11.02 -5.62 -7.68
N CYS A 229 11.42 -6.83 -8.07
CA CYS A 229 12.15 -7.73 -7.18
C CYS A 229 13.54 -7.18 -6.83
N ARG A 230 14.21 -6.43 -7.72
CA ARG A 230 15.43 -5.69 -7.37
C ARG A 230 15.17 -4.59 -6.33
N GLN A 231 14.08 -3.84 -6.47
CA GLN A 231 13.68 -2.83 -5.49
C GLN A 231 13.42 -3.45 -4.11
N LEU A 232 12.71 -4.57 -4.05
CA LEU A 232 12.48 -5.32 -2.80
C LEU A 232 13.79 -5.75 -2.12
N ARG A 233 14.77 -6.23 -2.88
CA ARG A 233 16.10 -6.53 -2.31
C ARG A 233 16.82 -5.29 -1.80
N GLY A 234 16.70 -4.16 -2.50
CA GLY A 234 17.24 -2.88 -2.04
C GLY A 234 16.62 -2.43 -0.71
N ILE A 235 15.32 -2.60 -0.56
CA ILE A 235 14.58 -2.33 0.68
C ILE A 235 15.08 -3.24 1.82
N ALA A 236 15.27 -4.54 1.56
CA ALA A 236 15.83 -5.47 2.55
C ALA A 236 17.26 -5.07 2.96
N ALA A 237 18.11 -4.74 1.99
CA ALA A 237 19.49 -4.32 2.23
C ALA A 237 19.59 -3.00 3.02
N ALA A 238 18.58 -2.13 2.91
CA ALA A 238 18.47 -0.89 3.68
C ALA A 238 17.93 -1.08 5.11
N GLY A 239 17.72 -2.33 5.57
CA GLY A 239 17.35 -2.63 6.96
C GLY A 239 15.83 -2.75 7.22
N ALA A 240 15.01 -2.91 6.18
CA ALA A 240 13.56 -3.08 6.35
C ALA A 240 13.13 -4.45 6.92
N GLY A 241 14.04 -5.42 7.01
CA GLY A 241 13.77 -6.79 7.46
C GLY A 241 13.94 -7.82 6.32
N PRO A 242 14.03 -9.13 6.65
CA PRO A 242 14.20 -10.20 5.66
C PRO A 242 12.98 -10.36 4.73
N GLU A 243 11.80 -9.88 5.13
CA GLU A 243 10.52 -10.12 4.47
C GLU A 243 10.48 -9.61 3.03
N ALA A 244 11.14 -8.48 2.74
CA ALA A 244 11.21 -7.96 1.38
C ALA A 244 12.07 -8.84 0.47
N ALA A 245 13.18 -9.38 0.99
CA ALA A 245 14.03 -10.31 0.26
C ALA A 245 13.35 -11.67 0.05
N GLU A 246 12.64 -12.17 1.07
CA GLU A 246 11.82 -13.38 0.97
C GLU A 246 10.73 -13.25 -0.10
N ALA A 247 10.01 -12.13 -0.12
CA ALA A 247 9.02 -11.84 -1.16
C ALA A 247 9.65 -11.79 -2.55
N ALA A 248 10.80 -11.12 -2.72
CA ALA A 248 11.51 -11.08 -3.99
C ALA A 248 11.89 -12.49 -4.50
N ALA A 249 12.45 -13.33 -3.63
CA ALA A 249 12.81 -14.71 -3.97
C ALA A 249 11.58 -15.55 -4.35
N ALA A 250 10.47 -15.40 -3.61
CA ALA A 250 9.23 -16.12 -3.88
C ALA A 250 8.57 -15.71 -5.21
N LEU A 251 8.69 -14.44 -5.59
CA LEU A 251 8.15 -13.88 -6.84
C LEU A 251 8.97 -14.29 -8.06
N GLU A 252 10.29 -14.37 -7.95
CA GLU A 252 11.19 -14.71 -9.07
C GLU A 252 11.30 -16.21 -9.33
N ALA A 253 10.95 -17.06 -8.36
CA ALA A 253 10.82 -18.48 -8.61
C ALA A 253 9.90 -18.72 -9.83
N PRO A 254 10.13 -19.74 -10.67
CA PRO A 254 9.30 -19.98 -11.87
C PRO A 254 7.79 -20.04 -11.56
N ALA A 255 7.41 -20.74 -10.49
CA ALA A 255 6.03 -20.79 -10.02
C ALA A 255 5.52 -19.44 -9.47
N GLY A 256 6.41 -18.55 -9.04
CA GLY A 256 6.08 -17.20 -8.57
C GLY A 256 5.57 -16.29 -9.66
N ALA A 257 6.33 -16.16 -10.76
CA ALA A 257 5.92 -15.34 -11.90
C ALA A 257 4.59 -15.81 -12.50
N GLU A 258 4.40 -17.13 -12.62
CA GLU A 258 3.13 -17.72 -13.06
C GLU A 258 1.97 -17.40 -12.11
N ARG A 259 2.20 -17.48 -10.78
CA ARG A 259 1.20 -17.08 -9.77
C ARG A 259 0.82 -15.62 -9.89
N VAL A 260 1.76 -14.71 -10.16
CA VAL A 260 1.46 -13.29 -10.37
C VAL A 260 0.54 -13.12 -11.58
N VAL A 261 0.86 -13.71 -12.72
CA VAL A 261 -0.02 -13.64 -13.91
C VAL A 261 -1.40 -14.23 -13.62
N ALA A 262 -1.46 -15.37 -12.93
CA ALA A 262 -2.72 -15.99 -12.55
C ALA A 262 -3.56 -15.08 -11.64
N ALA A 263 -2.94 -14.46 -10.64
CA ALA A 263 -3.55 -13.49 -9.73
C ALA A 263 -4.12 -12.27 -10.47
N LEU A 264 -3.35 -11.71 -11.42
CA LEU A 264 -3.80 -10.59 -12.25
C LEU A 264 -5.02 -10.97 -13.09
N VAL A 265 -5.02 -12.18 -13.68
CA VAL A 265 -6.14 -12.69 -14.48
C VAL A 265 -7.36 -12.97 -13.63
N GLU A 266 -7.22 -13.69 -12.52
CA GLU A 266 -8.31 -14.04 -11.61
C GLU A 266 -9.02 -12.79 -11.09
N TYR A 267 -8.24 -11.78 -10.65
CA TYR A 267 -8.84 -10.54 -10.20
C TYR A 267 -9.61 -9.83 -11.33
N SER A 268 -9.02 -9.75 -12.53
CA SER A 268 -9.68 -9.16 -13.70
C SER A 268 -10.97 -9.88 -14.08
N VAL A 269 -11.02 -11.20 -13.97
CA VAL A 269 -12.25 -11.99 -14.18
C VAL A 269 -13.32 -11.64 -13.13
N SER A 270 -12.93 -11.44 -11.87
CA SER A 270 -13.88 -11.08 -10.80
C SER A 270 -14.53 -9.69 -10.98
N ILE A 271 -13.91 -8.82 -11.80
CA ILE A 271 -14.42 -7.51 -12.19
C ILE A 271 -14.46 -7.35 -13.72
N SER A 272 -14.87 -8.40 -14.44
CA SER A 272 -14.73 -8.52 -15.90
C SER A 272 -15.24 -7.32 -16.71
N SER A 273 -16.33 -6.69 -16.31
CA SER A 273 -16.91 -5.52 -16.99
C SER A 273 -16.21 -4.19 -16.71
N ALA A 274 -15.23 -4.16 -15.81
CA ALA A 274 -14.57 -2.92 -15.41
C ALA A 274 -13.69 -2.35 -16.53
N VAL A 275 -13.80 -1.05 -16.76
CA VAL A 275 -12.90 -0.25 -17.59
C VAL A 275 -12.10 0.66 -16.65
N PRO A 276 -10.79 0.44 -16.46
CA PRO A 276 -10.00 1.26 -15.56
C PRO A 276 -9.92 2.71 -16.04
N SER A 277 -10.03 3.68 -15.12
CA SER A 277 -9.99 5.10 -15.46
C SER A 277 -8.57 5.55 -15.86
N ARG A 278 -8.44 6.05 -17.10
CA ARG A 278 -7.21 6.69 -17.60
C ARG A 278 -6.87 7.93 -16.79
N ASP A 279 -7.84 8.79 -16.49
CA ASP A 279 -7.60 10.05 -15.78
C ASP A 279 -7.04 9.80 -14.37
N MET A 280 -7.62 8.83 -13.64
CA MET A 280 -7.10 8.43 -12.34
C MET A 280 -5.69 7.85 -12.44
N ALA A 281 -5.42 7.03 -13.45
CA ALA A 281 -4.10 6.43 -13.64
C ALA A 281 -3.02 7.48 -13.98
N LEU A 282 -3.39 8.51 -14.76
CA LEU A 282 -2.49 9.64 -15.07
C LEU A 282 -2.29 10.57 -13.87
N ALA A 283 -3.34 10.84 -13.08
CA ALA A 283 -3.22 11.62 -11.86
C ALA A 283 -2.28 10.96 -10.84
N GLU A 284 -2.21 9.63 -10.83
CA GLU A 284 -1.31 8.85 -9.95
C GLU A 284 -0.06 8.33 -10.69
N PHE A 285 0.26 8.86 -11.87
CA PHE A 285 1.28 8.28 -12.76
C PHE A 285 2.63 8.09 -12.08
N ARG A 286 3.11 9.13 -11.37
CA ARG A 286 4.36 9.12 -10.60
C ARG A 286 4.47 7.92 -9.66
N TRP A 287 3.35 7.52 -9.04
CA TRP A 287 3.30 6.45 -8.05
C TRP A 287 3.03 5.08 -8.67
N ARG A 288 2.67 5.03 -9.96
CA ARG A 288 2.30 3.83 -10.71
C ARG A 288 3.31 3.54 -11.82
N ASN A 289 2.96 3.84 -13.07
CA ASN A 289 3.79 3.55 -14.22
C ASN A 289 5.08 4.39 -14.22
N GLY A 290 5.05 5.63 -13.73
CA GLY A 290 6.24 6.46 -13.53
C GLY A 290 7.24 5.80 -12.58
N ALA A 291 6.77 5.29 -11.44
CA ALA A 291 7.61 4.54 -10.51
C ALA A 291 8.26 3.30 -11.16
N LEU A 292 7.56 2.61 -12.08
CA LEU A 292 8.15 1.48 -12.82
C LEU A 292 9.22 1.93 -13.83
N LEU A 293 9.02 3.07 -14.49
CA LEU A 293 10.01 3.66 -15.41
C LEU A 293 11.29 4.07 -14.66
N ASP A 294 11.16 4.59 -13.44
CA ASP A 294 12.30 4.96 -12.59
C ASP A 294 13.14 3.74 -12.15
N MET A 295 12.63 2.51 -12.30
CA MET A 295 13.35 1.28 -11.94
C MET A 295 14.26 0.74 -13.05
N GLY A 296 14.21 1.35 -14.24
CA GLY A 296 15.06 1.00 -15.37
C GLY A 296 14.30 0.79 -16.69
N PRO A 297 14.98 0.31 -17.74
CA PRO A 297 14.40 0.20 -19.07
C PRO A 297 13.32 -0.89 -19.14
N THR A 298 12.14 -0.51 -19.64
CA THR A 298 10.98 -1.40 -19.85
C THR A 298 10.37 -1.15 -21.25
N PRO A 299 11.03 -1.61 -22.34
CA PRO A 299 10.65 -1.25 -23.71
C PRO A 299 9.22 -1.67 -24.10
N LEU A 300 8.75 -2.84 -23.67
CA LEU A 300 7.38 -3.30 -23.95
C LEU A 300 6.38 -2.41 -23.22
N HIS A 301 6.57 -2.16 -21.93
CA HIS A 301 5.77 -1.24 -21.13
C HIS A 301 5.73 0.16 -21.73
N VAL A 302 6.87 0.72 -22.13
CA VAL A 302 6.94 2.03 -22.81
C VAL A 302 6.16 2.02 -24.12
N SER A 303 6.24 0.93 -24.91
CA SER A 303 5.47 0.82 -26.15
C SER A 303 3.96 0.88 -25.92
N TRP A 304 3.48 0.23 -24.84
CA TRP A 304 2.08 0.24 -24.45
C TRP A 304 1.65 1.58 -23.85
N LEU A 305 2.49 2.25 -23.06
CA LEU A 305 2.22 3.60 -22.55
C LEU A 305 2.04 4.60 -23.69
N ARG A 306 2.92 4.54 -24.71
CA ARG A 306 2.77 5.37 -25.91
C ARG A 306 1.49 5.06 -26.67
N ARG A 307 1.14 3.78 -26.82
CA ARG A 307 -0.13 3.35 -27.43
C ARG A 307 -1.36 3.80 -26.64
N ALA A 308 -1.26 3.86 -25.31
CA ALA A 308 -2.29 4.39 -24.42
C ALA A 308 -2.42 5.93 -24.47
N GLY A 309 -1.60 6.60 -25.29
CA GLY A 309 -1.61 8.04 -25.47
C GLY A 309 -1.09 8.78 -24.23
N VAL A 310 -0.10 8.21 -23.52
CA VAL A 310 0.60 8.95 -22.45
C VAL A 310 1.42 10.08 -23.08
N PRO A 311 1.32 11.33 -22.57
CA PRO A 311 2.08 12.47 -23.11
C PRO A 311 3.59 12.22 -23.10
N ALA A 312 4.29 12.70 -24.12
CA ALA A 312 5.74 12.51 -24.26
C ALA A 312 6.49 13.17 -23.10
N GLU A 313 6.07 14.37 -22.70
CA GLU A 313 6.67 15.16 -21.62
C GLU A 313 6.60 14.41 -20.28
N LEU A 314 5.51 13.66 -20.07
CA LEU A 314 5.35 12.83 -18.87
C LEU A 314 6.28 11.62 -18.89
N LEU A 315 6.52 11.02 -20.06
CA LEU A 315 7.47 9.91 -20.21
C LEU A 315 8.93 10.39 -20.08
N GLU A 316 9.25 11.55 -20.65
CA GLU A 316 10.57 12.19 -20.56
C GLU A 316 10.94 12.55 -19.13
N GLY A 317 9.95 12.97 -18.31
CA GLY A 317 10.13 13.19 -16.87
C GLY A 317 10.61 11.96 -16.10
N HIS A 318 10.48 10.77 -16.69
CA HIS A 318 10.94 9.48 -16.15
C HIS A 318 12.06 8.85 -17.02
N GLY A 319 12.81 9.68 -17.76
CA GLY A 319 13.99 9.25 -18.51
C GLY A 319 13.72 8.47 -19.80
N VAL A 320 12.47 8.46 -20.30
CA VAL A 320 12.14 7.83 -21.58
C VAL A 320 12.36 8.83 -22.71
N ALA A 321 13.29 8.54 -23.62
CA ALA A 321 13.55 9.41 -24.76
C ALA A 321 12.33 9.59 -25.67
N ALA A 322 12.21 10.76 -26.30
CA ALA A 322 11.28 11.01 -27.40
C ALA A 322 11.45 9.98 -28.52
N ARG A 323 10.38 9.65 -29.25
CA ARG A 323 10.54 8.86 -30.47
C ARG A 323 11.36 9.68 -31.46
N ALA A 324 12.38 9.08 -32.08
CA ALA A 324 12.92 9.61 -33.31
C ALA A 324 11.76 9.68 -34.32
N GLU A 325 11.49 10.87 -34.88
CA GLU A 325 10.58 10.97 -36.01
C GLU A 325 11.11 10.03 -37.11
N PRO A 326 10.23 9.27 -37.79
CA PRO A 326 10.68 8.53 -38.95
C PRO A 326 11.26 9.55 -39.94
N GLU A 327 12.53 9.39 -40.33
CA GLU A 327 13.10 10.12 -41.46
C GLU A 327 12.12 9.98 -42.61
N VAL A 328 11.50 11.10 -43.00
CA VAL A 328 10.70 11.16 -44.20
C VAL A 328 11.68 10.94 -45.34
N ALA A 329 11.77 9.71 -45.82
CA ALA A 329 12.48 9.38 -47.05
C ALA A 329 11.80 10.16 -48.18
N GLY A 330 12.44 11.25 -48.60
CA GLY A 330 12.07 12.06 -49.76
C GLY A 330 12.40 11.38 -51.08
#